data_AF-A0ABD3IXY8-F1
#
_entry.id   AF-A0ABD3IXY8-F1
#
_cell.length_a   1.000
_cell.length_b   1.000
_cell.length_c   1.000
_cell.angle_alpha   90.00
_cell.angle_beta   90.00
_cell.angle_gamma   90.00
#
_symmetry.space_group_name_H-M   'P 1'
#
loop_
_entity.id
_entity.type
_entity.pdbx_description
1 polymer ?
#
loop_
_entity_poly.entity_id
_entity_poly.type
_entity_poly.pdbx_seq_one_letter_code
_entity_poly.pdbx_strand_id
1 'polypeptide(L)'
;CRNVLGCGSLPHGVFIVFKSFTGIYDLWERRIVEAVQGEERAALNIGIDWRGLNEEIERFSDNMKFTKLRTKQEGVDPDDVGSRAPYEKGFQFLWRIECEVGRPVFDEFLKYIATFKFKSIDIERFLGFLDTNIPEIEKKIDLVLWTKDTGIPPDAFELISNIYKDCDIG
;
A
#
# COMPACT_ATOMS: atom_id res chain seq x y z
N CYS A 1 2.14 32.47 -26.18
CA CYS A 1 3.60 32.30 -26.05
C CYS A 1 3.90 31.10 -25.16
N ARG A 2 4.44 30.03 -25.74
CA ARG A 2 5.04 28.90 -25.01
C ARG A 2 6.38 29.35 -24.43
N ASN A 3 6.64 29.02 -23.17
CA ASN A 3 7.97 28.88 -22.57
C ASN A 3 7.80 27.72 -21.56
N VAL A 4 8.04 26.47 -21.95
CA VAL A 4 9.36 25.79 -21.96
C VAL A 4 9.96 25.75 -20.56
N LEU A 5 9.48 24.83 -19.72
CA LEU A 5 10.29 24.23 -18.68
C LEU A 5 10.89 22.95 -19.27
N GLY A 6 12.19 23.02 -19.51
CA GLY A 6 12.97 21.97 -20.14
C GLY A 6 12.97 20.68 -19.32
N CYS A 7 12.88 19.59 -20.07
CA CYS A 7 13.25 18.25 -19.69
C CYS A 7 14.61 18.25 -18.98
N GLY A 8 14.59 18.08 -17.65
CA GLY A 8 15.72 17.60 -16.88
C GLY A 8 15.43 16.15 -16.54
N SER A 9 16.22 15.24 -17.11
CA SER A 9 16.22 13.81 -16.78
C SER A 9 16.47 13.62 -15.29
N LEU A 10 15.39 13.46 -14.53
CA LEU A 10 15.48 13.13 -13.11
C LEU A 10 15.94 11.67 -12.96
N PRO A 11 16.88 11.39 -12.04
CA PRO A 11 17.48 10.07 -11.92
C PRO A 11 16.46 8.96 -11.62
N HIS A 12 16.73 7.81 -12.24
CA HIS A 12 15.92 6.62 -12.55
C HIS A 12 15.46 5.79 -11.33
N GLY A 13 15.05 6.44 -10.24
CA GLY A 13 14.61 5.76 -9.01
C GLY A 13 13.84 6.62 -8.01
N VAL A 14 13.61 7.91 -8.32
CA VAL A 14 13.08 8.89 -7.36
C VAL A 14 11.55 8.79 -7.15
N PHE A 15 10.84 8.04 -8.00
CA PHE A 15 9.37 7.99 -7.98
C PHE A 15 8.74 7.01 -6.98
N ILE A 16 9.50 6.07 -6.42
CA ILE A 16 8.94 5.03 -5.53
C ILE A 16 8.41 5.63 -4.22
N VAL A 17 8.80 6.86 -3.88
CA VAL A 17 8.61 7.37 -2.52
C VAL A 17 7.47 8.36 -2.42
N PHE A 18 7.07 8.98 -3.53
CA PHE A 18 5.84 9.75 -3.55
C PHE A 18 4.60 8.86 -3.73
N LYS A 19 4.73 7.64 -4.27
CA LYS A 19 3.60 6.72 -4.51
C LYS A 19 3.52 5.52 -3.56
N SER A 20 4.57 5.13 -2.83
CA SER A 20 4.45 4.11 -1.78
C SER A 20 4.02 4.69 -0.42
N PHE A 21 4.10 6.02 -0.23
CA PHE A 21 3.61 6.70 0.97
C PHE A 21 2.08 6.87 1.02
N THR A 22 1.37 6.66 -0.09
CA THR A 22 -0.10 6.66 -0.07
C THR A 22 -0.66 5.53 0.77
N GLY A 23 -0.06 4.33 0.77
CA GLY A 23 -0.53 3.27 1.68
C GLY A 23 -0.48 3.68 3.17
N ILE A 24 0.48 4.53 3.56
CA ILE A 24 0.55 5.11 4.93
C ILE A 24 -0.53 6.17 5.13
N TYR A 25 -0.77 6.99 4.11
CA TYR A 25 -1.85 7.97 4.13
C TYR A 25 -3.22 7.27 4.25
N ASP A 26 -3.48 6.24 3.44
CA ASP A 26 -4.71 5.48 3.47
C ASP A 26 -4.86 4.67 4.78
N LEU A 27 -3.74 4.27 5.41
CA LEU A 27 -3.73 3.72 6.78
C LEU A 27 -4.16 4.79 7.80
N TRP A 28 -3.63 6.00 7.71
CA TRP A 28 -4.00 7.10 8.61
C TRP A 28 -5.45 7.53 8.43
N GLU A 29 -5.94 7.60 7.19
CA GLU A 29 -7.35 7.88 6.91
C GLU A 29 -8.26 6.86 7.61
N ARG A 30 -7.92 5.57 7.53
CA ARG A 30 -8.68 4.51 8.19
C ARG A 30 -8.62 4.58 9.71
N ARG A 31 -7.48 5.00 10.28
CA ARG A 31 -7.35 5.29 11.73
C ARG A 31 -8.17 6.50 12.17
N ILE A 32 -8.28 7.53 11.32
CA ILE A 32 -9.16 8.67 11.58
C ILE A 32 -10.62 8.23 11.55
N VAL A 33 -11.03 7.41 10.56
CA VAL A 33 -12.37 6.84 10.50
C VAL A 33 -12.67 6.01 11.75
N GLU A 34 -11.75 5.16 12.18
CA GLU A 34 -11.89 4.38 13.42
C GLU A 34 -12.11 5.29 14.63
N ALA A 35 -11.29 6.33 14.79
CA ALA A 35 -11.39 7.26 15.92
C ALA A 35 -12.66 8.11 15.93
N VAL A 36 -13.21 8.45 14.75
CA VAL A 36 -14.37 9.34 14.61
C VAL A 36 -15.70 8.57 14.50
N GLN A 37 -15.70 7.43 13.83
CA GLN A 37 -16.89 6.67 13.44
C GLN A 37 -16.93 5.25 14.03
N GLY A 38 -15.88 4.83 14.73
CA GLY A 38 -15.78 3.53 15.38
C GLY A 38 -15.13 2.43 14.52
N GLU A 39 -14.71 1.37 15.20
CA GLU A 39 -13.99 0.23 14.63
C GLU A 39 -14.80 -0.48 13.54
N GLU A 40 -16.11 -0.64 13.73
CA GLU A 40 -16.98 -1.33 12.78
C GLU A 40 -17.06 -0.62 11.43
N ARG A 41 -17.06 0.72 11.46
CA ARG A 41 -17.10 1.54 10.24
C ARG A 41 -15.75 1.54 9.52
N ALA A 42 -14.64 1.58 10.27
CA ALA A 42 -13.31 1.41 9.71
C ALA A 42 -13.15 0.02 9.06
N ALA A 43 -13.66 -1.02 9.72
CA ALA A 43 -13.65 -2.38 9.21
C ALA A 43 -14.45 -2.53 7.90
N LEU A 44 -15.61 -1.90 7.81
CA LEU A 44 -16.39 -1.84 6.57
C LEU A 44 -15.61 -1.18 5.43
N ASN A 45 -14.97 -0.05 5.69
CA ASN A 45 -14.16 0.64 4.67
C ASN A 45 -13.03 -0.26 4.17
N ILE A 46 -12.30 -0.91 5.09
CA ILE A 46 -11.24 -1.88 4.73
C ILE A 46 -11.77 -2.98 3.80
N GLY A 47 -12.96 -3.53 4.08
CA GLY A 47 -13.58 -4.55 3.22
C GLY A 47 -14.00 -3.98 1.85
N ILE A 48 -14.52 -2.76 1.77
CA ILE A 48 -14.86 -2.10 0.49
C ILE A 48 -13.61 -1.93 -0.37
N ASP A 49 -12.53 -1.45 0.25
CA ASP A 49 -11.27 -1.21 -0.45
C ASP A 49 -10.62 -2.53 -0.89
N TRP A 50 -10.76 -3.59 -0.09
CA TRP A 50 -10.36 -4.95 -0.47
C TRP A 50 -11.09 -5.44 -1.72
N ARG A 51 -12.42 -5.28 -1.78
CA ARG A 51 -13.18 -5.61 -3.01
C ARG A 51 -12.70 -4.80 -4.20
N GLY A 52 -12.49 -3.49 -4.02
CA GLY A 52 -11.96 -2.62 -5.07
C GLY A 52 -10.57 -3.03 -5.57
N LEU A 53 -9.68 -3.50 -4.69
CA LEU A 53 -8.37 -4.03 -5.09
C LEU A 53 -8.50 -5.32 -5.92
N ASN A 54 -9.41 -6.22 -5.55
CA ASN A 54 -9.67 -7.45 -6.31
C ASN A 54 -10.20 -7.15 -7.72
N GLU A 55 -11.19 -6.25 -7.82
CA GLU A 55 -11.75 -5.79 -9.11
C GLU A 55 -10.67 -5.13 -9.99
N GLU A 56 -9.80 -4.31 -9.40
CA GLU A 56 -8.72 -3.66 -10.13
C GLU A 56 -7.68 -4.69 -10.62
N ILE A 57 -7.35 -5.72 -9.82
CA ILE A 57 -6.45 -6.79 -10.27
C ILE A 57 -7.05 -7.58 -11.41
N GLU A 58 -8.35 -7.89 -11.36
CA GLU A 58 -9.06 -8.56 -12.44
C GLU A 58 -9.05 -7.73 -13.73
N ARG A 59 -9.28 -6.41 -13.62
CA ARG A 59 -9.19 -5.47 -14.74
C ARG A 59 -7.80 -5.45 -15.39
N PHE A 60 -6.75 -5.68 -14.62
CA PHE A 60 -5.37 -5.77 -15.10
C PHE A 60 -4.89 -7.21 -15.34
N SER A 61 -5.78 -8.19 -15.45
CA SER A 61 -5.43 -9.60 -15.72
C SER A 61 -4.57 -9.78 -16.98
N ASP A 62 -4.85 -9.02 -18.04
CA ASP A 62 -4.05 -9.03 -19.28
C ASP A 62 -2.72 -8.25 -19.16
N ASN A 63 -2.51 -7.50 -18.08
CA ASN A 63 -1.35 -6.65 -17.89
C ASN A 63 -0.92 -6.53 -16.42
N MET A 64 -0.76 -7.69 -15.78
CA MET A 64 -0.52 -7.82 -14.33
C MET A 64 0.69 -7.04 -13.81
N LYS A 65 1.64 -6.63 -14.67
CA LYS A 65 2.79 -5.81 -14.27
C LYS A 65 2.40 -4.50 -13.58
N PHE A 66 1.20 -3.97 -13.85
CA PHE A 66 0.69 -2.75 -13.22
C PHE A 66 0.15 -2.96 -11.80
N THR A 67 -0.03 -4.21 -11.38
CA THR A 67 -0.46 -4.57 -10.02
C THR A 67 0.73 -4.73 -9.05
N LYS A 68 1.97 -4.62 -9.54
CA LYS A 68 3.16 -4.67 -8.68
C LYS A 68 3.20 -3.45 -7.78
N LEU A 69 3.57 -3.67 -6.52
CA LEU A 69 3.86 -2.55 -5.60
C LEU A 69 5.03 -1.71 -6.14
N ARG A 70 6.06 -2.37 -6.67
CA ARG A 70 7.15 -1.73 -7.40
C ARG A 70 6.77 -1.54 -8.88
N THR A 71 6.26 -0.36 -9.22
CA THR A 71 6.07 0.02 -10.62
C THR A 71 7.33 0.69 -11.18
N LYS A 72 7.82 0.22 -12.34
CA LYS A 72 8.77 0.97 -13.16
C LYS A 72 7.96 1.82 -14.13
N GLN A 73 7.96 3.13 -13.96
CA GLN A 73 7.19 4.06 -14.79
C GLN A 73 8.01 4.63 -15.96
N GLU A 74 9.21 4.12 -16.21
CA GLU A 74 10.05 4.54 -17.33
C GLU A 74 9.41 4.12 -18.66
N GLY A 75 9.04 5.12 -19.48
CA GLY A 75 8.45 4.91 -20.80
C GLY A 75 7.00 4.44 -20.79
N VAL A 76 6.32 4.48 -19.64
CA VAL A 76 4.88 4.17 -19.54
C VAL A 76 4.10 5.47 -19.68
N ASP A 77 3.09 5.47 -20.55
CA ASP A 77 2.18 6.61 -20.71
C ASP A 77 1.49 6.90 -19.36
N PRO A 78 1.48 8.15 -18.86
CA PRO A 78 0.76 8.51 -17.64
C PRO A 78 -0.69 8.02 -17.59
N ASP A 79 -1.35 7.90 -18.74
CA ASP A 79 -2.72 7.37 -18.87
C ASP A 79 -2.78 5.85 -18.67
N ASP A 80 -1.69 5.12 -18.93
CA ASP A 80 -1.50 3.69 -18.62
C ASP A 80 -1.06 3.44 -17.15
N VAL A 81 -0.63 4.50 -16.43
CA VAL A 81 -0.16 4.44 -15.03
C VAL A 81 -1.31 4.61 -14.01
N GLY A 82 -2.55 4.60 -14.47
CA GLY A 82 -3.76 4.87 -13.68
C GLY A 82 -4.23 3.77 -12.72
N SER A 83 -3.42 2.75 -12.41
CA SER A 83 -3.86 1.67 -11.52
C SER A 83 -3.88 2.12 -10.05
N ARG A 84 -4.99 1.87 -9.37
CA ARG A 84 -5.08 1.99 -7.89
C ARG A 84 -4.41 0.83 -7.17
N ALA A 85 -4.11 -0.27 -7.86
CA ALA A 85 -3.60 -1.49 -7.26
C ALA A 85 -2.32 -1.28 -6.41
N PRO A 86 -1.31 -0.48 -6.83
CA PRO A 86 -0.14 -0.25 -5.98
C PRO A 86 -0.46 0.50 -4.67
N TYR A 87 -1.50 1.32 -4.67
CA TYR A 87 -1.93 2.11 -3.50
C TYR A 87 -2.56 1.18 -2.46
N GLU A 88 -3.60 0.45 -2.88
CA GLU A 88 -4.32 -0.47 -2.01
C GLU A 88 -3.46 -1.65 -1.59
N LYS A 89 -2.63 -2.21 -2.49
CA LYS A 89 -1.65 -3.25 -2.12
C LYS A 89 -0.63 -2.75 -1.10
N GLY A 90 -0.24 -1.48 -1.17
CA GLY A 90 0.62 -0.83 -0.18
C GLY A 90 -0.04 -0.71 1.20
N PHE A 91 -1.31 -0.30 1.25
CA PHE A 91 -2.08 -0.31 2.50
C PHE A 91 -2.20 -1.73 3.08
N GLN A 92 -2.61 -2.70 2.25
CA GLN A 92 -2.79 -4.09 2.67
C GLN A 92 -1.49 -4.68 3.24
N PHE A 93 -0.35 -4.34 2.65
CA PHE A 93 0.95 -4.76 3.17
C PHE A 93 1.24 -4.19 4.56
N LEU A 94 1.02 -2.88 4.75
CA LEU A 94 1.23 -2.21 6.03
C LEU A 94 0.28 -2.74 7.11
N TRP A 95 -0.98 -2.97 6.74
CA TRP A 95 -1.97 -3.53 7.62
C TRP A 95 -1.66 -4.99 7.99
N ARG A 96 -1.19 -5.82 7.04
CA ARG A 96 -0.71 -7.18 7.31
C ARG A 96 0.44 -7.21 8.32
N ILE A 97 1.36 -6.25 8.25
CA ILE A 97 2.43 -6.06 9.23
C ILE A 97 1.83 -5.68 10.59
N GLU A 98 0.91 -4.70 10.65
CA GLU A 98 0.23 -4.31 11.89
C GLU A 98 -0.46 -5.49 12.58
N CYS A 99 -1.16 -6.34 11.82
CA CYS A 99 -1.81 -7.54 12.34
C CYS A 99 -0.81 -8.57 12.90
N GLU A 100 0.37 -8.71 12.29
CA GLU A 100 1.39 -9.66 12.77
C GLU A 100 2.02 -9.21 14.09
N VAL A 101 2.37 -7.93 14.18
CA VAL A 101 3.22 -7.41 15.26
C VAL A 101 2.41 -6.76 16.38
N GLY A 102 1.14 -6.47 16.11
CA GLY A 102 0.24 -5.73 16.98
C GLY A 102 0.44 -4.22 16.92
N ARG A 103 -0.65 -3.48 17.21
CA ARG A 103 -0.70 -2.01 17.17
C ARG A 103 0.44 -1.31 17.93
N PRO A 104 0.82 -1.68 19.16
CA PRO A 104 1.84 -0.93 19.89
C PRO A 104 3.22 -0.95 19.21
N VAL A 105 3.63 -2.11 18.68
CA VAL A 105 4.92 -2.25 17.98
C VAL A 105 4.87 -1.51 16.64
N PHE A 106 3.75 -1.64 15.93
CA PHE A 106 3.56 -0.98 14.65
C PHE A 106 3.50 0.55 14.78
N ASP A 107 2.89 1.08 15.84
CA ASP A 107 2.83 2.52 16.11
C ASP A 107 4.21 3.12 16.37
N GLU A 108 5.08 2.40 17.09
CA GLU A 108 6.48 2.80 17.23
C GLU A 108 7.19 2.82 15.87
N PHE A 109 7.01 1.77 15.05
CA PHE A 109 7.54 1.73 13.69
C PHE A 109 7.06 2.92 12.82
N LEU A 110 5.78 3.31 12.91
CA LEU A 110 5.24 4.47 12.19
C LEU A 110 5.88 5.80 12.63
N LYS A 111 6.19 5.97 13.93
CA LYS A 111 6.93 7.14 14.42
C LYS A 111 8.31 7.24 13.78
N TYR A 112 8.97 6.10 13.56
CA TYR A 112 10.23 6.07 12.83
C TYR A 112 10.07 6.39 11.35
N ILE A 113 9.01 5.92 10.68
CA ILE A 113 8.74 6.31 9.30
C ILE A 113 8.52 7.83 9.17
N ALA A 114 7.93 8.46 10.17
CA ALA A 114 7.79 9.92 10.21
C ALA A 114 9.13 10.68 10.18
N THR A 115 10.26 10.04 10.48
CA THR A 115 11.61 10.64 10.33
C THR A 115 12.07 10.77 8.88
N PHE A 116 11.44 10.03 7.96
CA PHE A 116 11.64 10.13 6.51
C PHE A 116 10.66 11.11 5.84
N LYS A 117 9.87 11.86 6.61
CA LYS A 117 9.05 12.96 6.08
C LYS A 117 9.91 13.87 5.20
N PHE A 118 9.41 14.15 3.99
CA PHE A 118 10.07 14.96 2.96
C PHE A 118 11.34 14.35 2.33
N LYS A 119 11.61 13.06 2.55
CA LYS A 119 12.72 12.33 1.91
C LYS A 119 12.20 11.22 1.02
N SER A 120 12.93 10.98 -0.07
CA SER A 120 12.75 9.84 -0.95
C SER A 120 13.51 8.62 -0.37
N ILE A 121 12.81 7.56 0.09
CA ILE A 121 13.35 6.24 0.44
C ILE A 121 12.87 5.16 -0.54
N ASP A 122 13.77 4.43 -1.19
CA ASP A 122 13.36 3.29 -2.02
C ASP A 122 12.86 2.11 -1.19
N ILE A 123 12.30 1.10 -1.87
CA ILE A 123 11.72 -0.08 -1.23
C ILE A 123 12.77 -0.88 -0.45
N GLU A 124 14.02 -0.95 -0.92
CA GLU A 124 15.07 -1.72 -0.26
C GLU A 124 15.46 -1.04 1.07
N ARG A 125 15.49 0.29 1.08
CA ARG A 125 15.68 1.08 2.28
C ARG A 125 14.51 0.92 3.25
N PHE A 126 13.27 0.90 2.78
CA PHE A 126 12.11 0.58 3.61
C PHE A 126 12.23 -0.83 4.24
N LEU A 127 12.57 -1.85 3.45
CA LEU A 127 12.73 -3.21 3.94
C LEU A 127 13.86 -3.34 4.97
N GLY A 128 15.00 -2.67 4.75
CA GLY A 128 16.07 -2.62 5.74
C GLY A 128 15.64 -1.94 7.05
N PHE A 129 14.77 -0.92 6.98
CA PHE A 129 14.20 -0.31 8.18
C PHE A 129 13.19 -1.23 8.87
N LEU A 130 12.37 -1.94 8.10
CA LEU A 130 11.41 -2.89 8.63
C LEU A 130 12.14 -3.99 9.43
N ASP A 131 13.18 -4.59 8.86
CA ASP A 131 14.00 -5.61 9.54
C ASP A 131 14.68 -5.08 10.81
N THR A 132 15.23 -3.85 10.76
CA THR A 132 15.89 -3.24 11.92
C THR A 132 14.94 -2.99 13.09
N ASN A 133 13.69 -2.59 12.82
CA ASN A 133 12.74 -2.20 13.88
C ASN A 133 11.80 -3.33 14.28
N ILE A 134 11.60 -4.31 13.40
CA ILE A 134 10.74 -5.46 13.61
C ILE A 134 11.54 -6.71 13.24
N PRO A 135 12.43 -7.19 14.14
CA PRO A 135 13.25 -8.36 13.87
C PRO A 135 12.42 -9.59 13.54
N GLU A 136 12.91 -10.42 12.63
CA GLU A 136 12.29 -11.70 12.21
C GLU A 136 10.95 -11.58 11.45
N ILE A 137 10.52 -10.38 11.06
CA ILE A 137 9.28 -10.16 10.30
C ILE A 137 9.23 -10.94 8.98
N GLU A 138 10.38 -11.11 8.34
CA GLU A 138 10.57 -11.92 7.13
C GLU A 138 10.26 -13.42 7.31
N LYS A 139 10.30 -13.94 8.54
CA LYS A 139 9.91 -15.32 8.86
C LYS A 139 8.38 -15.46 8.97
N LYS A 140 7.67 -14.34 9.05
CA LYS A 140 6.22 -14.26 9.26
C LYS A 140 5.46 -13.81 8.02
N ILE A 141 6.06 -12.91 7.26
CA ILE A 141 5.49 -12.30 6.05
C ILE A 141 6.50 -12.44 4.92
N ASP A 142 6.04 -12.87 3.76
CA ASP A 142 6.90 -12.94 2.56
C ASP A 142 7.06 -11.54 1.94
N LEU A 143 8.05 -10.80 2.45
CA LEU A 143 8.34 -9.43 2.00
C LEU A 143 8.66 -9.35 0.50
N VAL A 144 9.20 -10.41 -0.10
CA VAL A 144 9.52 -10.45 -1.53
C VAL A 144 8.24 -10.56 -2.35
N LEU A 145 7.32 -11.43 -1.95
CA LEU A 145 6.03 -11.61 -2.59
C LEU A 145 5.20 -10.33 -2.56
N TRP A 146 5.15 -9.66 -1.41
CA TRP A 146 4.46 -8.39 -1.24
C TRP A 146 5.04 -7.25 -2.10
N THR A 147 6.37 -7.19 -2.25
CA THR A 147 7.03 -6.04 -2.89
C THR A 147 7.34 -6.21 -4.38
N LYS A 148 7.62 -7.43 -4.84
CA LYS A 148 8.12 -7.69 -6.21
C LYS A 148 7.11 -8.40 -7.12
N ASP A 149 6.14 -9.10 -6.53
CA ASP A 149 5.18 -9.91 -7.28
C ASP A 149 3.91 -9.14 -7.69
N THR A 150 3.21 -9.70 -8.67
CA THR A 150 1.91 -9.23 -9.17
C THR A 150 0.74 -9.77 -8.37
N GLY A 151 -0.44 -9.15 -8.48
CA GLY A 151 -1.66 -9.61 -7.82
C GLY A 151 -1.67 -9.40 -6.30
N ILE A 152 -2.60 -10.06 -5.62
CA ILE A 152 -2.68 -10.10 -4.16
C ILE A 152 -1.90 -11.32 -3.64
N PRO A 153 -1.00 -11.14 -2.66
CA PRO A 153 -0.32 -12.26 -1.99
C PRO A 153 -1.30 -13.22 -1.29
N PRO A 154 -1.02 -14.54 -1.23
CA PRO A 154 -1.92 -15.53 -0.62
C PRO A 154 -2.11 -15.37 0.89
N ASP A 155 -1.18 -14.69 1.57
CA ASP A 155 -1.24 -14.39 3.00
C ASP A 155 -1.93 -13.04 3.30
N ALA A 156 -2.41 -12.34 2.26
CA ALA A 156 -3.33 -11.23 2.42
C ALA A 156 -4.73 -11.77 2.73
N PHE A 157 -5.42 -11.13 3.66
CA PHE A 157 -6.75 -11.56 4.08
C PHE A 157 -7.73 -10.39 4.11
N GLU A 158 -8.99 -10.70 3.83
CA GLU A 158 -10.08 -9.75 3.98
C GLU A 158 -10.46 -9.59 5.45
N LEU A 159 -10.62 -8.35 5.90
CA LEU A 159 -11.25 -8.10 7.20
C LEU A 159 -12.77 -8.27 7.04
N ILE A 160 -13.32 -9.36 7.57
CA ILE A 160 -14.78 -9.58 7.58
C ILE A 160 -15.40 -8.68 8.64
N SER A 161 -16.00 -7.56 8.24
CA SER A 161 -16.85 -6.75 9.13
C SER A 161 -18.21 -7.43 9.32
N ASN A 162 -18.85 -7.23 10.47
CA ASN A 162 -20.20 -7.76 10.69
C ASN A 162 -21.27 -7.04 9.82
N ILE A 163 -21.04 -5.76 9.46
CA ILE A 163 -21.93 -4.99 8.57
C ILE A 163 -22.07 -5.64 7.19
N TYR A 164 -21.00 -6.28 6.69
CA TYR A 164 -21.05 -6.99 5.40
C TYR A 164 -22.11 -8.10 5.36
N LYS A 165 -22.33 -8.79 6.48
CA LYS A 165 -23.29 -9.90 6.55
C LYS A 165 -24.74 -9.44 6.46
N ASP A 166 -25.01 -8.20 6.87
CA ASP A 166 -26.37 -7.65 6.90
C ASP A 166 -26.79 -7.04 5.54
N CYS A 167 -25.86 -6.74 4.64
CA CYS A 167 -26.15 -6.23 3.30
C CYS A 167 -26.43 -7.33 2.25
N ASP A 168 -26.11 -8.59 2.52
CA ASP A 168 -26.40 -9.73 1.64
C ASP A 168 -27.75 -10.43 1.96
N ILE A 169 -28.60 -9.78 2.77
CA ILE A 169 -29.99 -10.21 3.01
C ILE A 169 -30.92 -9.17 2.37
N GLY A 170 -31.17 -9.32 1.07
CA GLY A 170 -32.12 -8.51 0.29
C GLY A 170 -32.29 -9.02 -1.13
#